data_AF-A0A518HZG1-F1
#
_entry.id   AF-A0A518HZG1-F1
#
_cell.length_a   1.000
_cell.length_b   1.000
_cell.length_c   1.000
_cell.angle_alpha   90.00
_cell.angle_beta   90.00
_cell.angle_gamma   90.00
#
_symmetry.space_group_name_H-M   'P 1'
#
loop_
_entity.id
_entity.type
_entity.pdbx_description
1 polymer ?
#
loop_
_entity_poly.entity_id
_entity_poly.type
_entity_poly.pdbx_seq_one_letter_code
_entity_poly.pdbx_strand_id
1 'polypeptide(L)' 'MVQLIDMDGDLGEQTNLAREHQGKVDELHDLLEQHVKRGRSTPGLPQTNDAEIVIDKRPGK' A
#
# COMPACT_ATOMS: atom_id res chain seq x y z
N MET A 1 -3.44 1.33 11.67
CA MET A 1 -4.80 1.10 11.15
C MET A 1 -4.69 1.14 9.64
N VAL A 2 -5.18 0.10 8.94
CA VAL A 2 -5.15 0.04 7.47
C VAL A 2 -6.48 0.53 6.90
N GLN A 3 -6.43 1.14 5.72
CA GLN A 3 -7.61 1.61 4.99
C GLN A 3 -7.61 1.01 3.58
N LEU A 4 -8.79 0.60 3.13
CA LEU A 4 -9.07 0.20 1.76
C LEU A 4 -10.23 1.04 1.27
N ILE A 5 -10.02 1.78 0.19
CA ILE A 5 -11.00 2.70 -0.40
C ILE A 5 -11.32 2.24 -1.81
N ASP A 6 -12.60 2.28 -2.17
CA ASP A 6 -13.07 2.12 -3.54
C ASP A 6 -12.99 3.48 -4.26
N MET A 7 -12.01 3.64 -5.14
CA MET A 7 -11.81 4.90 -5.86
C MET A 7 -12.87 5.18 -6.92
N ASP A 8 -13.61 4.18 -7.39
CA ASP A 8 -14.67 4.36 -8.39
C ASP A 8 -16.01 4.69 -7.71
N GLY A 9 -16.31 4.00 -6.61
CA GLY A 9 -17.56 4.15 -5.85
C GLY A 9 -17.54 5.21 -4.75
N ASP A 10 -16.36 5.58 -4.25
CA ASP A 10 -16.16 6.50 -3.12
C ASP A 10 -15.01 7.48 -3.37
N LEU A 11 -15.21 8.38 -4.35
CA LEU A 11 -14.27 9.47 -4.68
C LEU A 11 -13.94 10.39 -3.49
N GLY A 12 -14.78 10.40 -2.45
CA GLY A 12 -14.55 11.18 -1.24
C GLY A 12 -13.70 10.46 -0.19
N GLU A 13 -13.30 9.21 -0.44
CA GLU A 13 -12.50 8.36 0.44
C GLU A 13 -13.05 8.23 1.87
N GLN A 14 -14.38 8.16 2.02
CA GLN A 14 -15.04 8.26 3.32
C GLN A 14 -15.25 6.90 4.01
N THR A 15 -15.29 5.82 3.23
CA THR A 15 -15.68 4.49 3.68
C THR A 15 -14.49 3.54 3.66
N ASN A 16 -14.02 3.14 4.84
CA ASN A 16 -12.96 2.15 4.94
C ASN A 16 -13.51 0.71 4.83
N LEU A 17 -13.21 0.04 3.72
CA LEU A 17 -13.62 -1.32 3.41
C LEU A 17 -12.63 -2.40 3.87
N ALA A 18 -11.54 -2.04 4.55
CA ALA A 18 -10.44 -2.97 4.85
C ALA A 18 -10.88 -4.20 5.68
N ARG A 19 -11.87 -4.02 6.56
CA ARG A 19 -12.41 -5.13 7.37
C ARG A 19 -13.24 -6.11 6.55
N GLU A 20 -13.89 -5.61 5.51
CA GLU A 20 -14.82 -6.34 4.64
C GLU A 20 -14.09 -7.07 3.51
N HIS A 21 -12.95 -6.54 3.07
CA HIS A 21 -12.16 -7.09 1.97
C HIS A 21 -10.69 -7.33 2.34
N GLN A 22 -10.45 -8.11 3.38
CA GLN A 22 -9.10 -8.43 3.88
C GLN A 22 -8.19 -9.02 2.79
N GLY A 23 -8.71 -9.91 1.93
CA GLY A 23 -7.91 -10.48 0.84
C GLY A 23 -7.45 -9.42 -0.19
N LYS A 24 -8.22 -8.36 -0.42
CA LYS A 24 -7.80 -7.24 -1.28
C LYS A 24 -6.75 -6.37 -0.59
N VAL A 25 -6.83 -6.24 0.75
CA VAL A 25 -5.79 -5.57 1.53
C VAL A 25 -4.47 -6.32 1.38
N ASP A 26 -4.47 -7.64 1.53
CA ASP A 26 -3.26 -8.46 1.39
C ASP A 26 -2.67 -8.35 -0.02
N GLU A 27 -3.49 -8.44 -1.07
CA GLU A 27 -3.05 -8.31 -2.47
C GLU A 27 -2.38 -6.95 -2.75
N LEU A 28 -2.99 -5.85 -2.30
CA LEU A 28 -2.46 -4.51 -2.51
C LEU A 28 -1.21 -4.24 -1.65
N HIS A 29 -1.14 -4.82 -0.46
CA HIS A 29 0.03 -4.73 0.41
C HIS A 29 1.23 -5.47 -0.21
N ASP A 30 1.01 -6.69 -0.74
CA ASP A 30 2.04 -7.44 -1.47
C ASP A 30 2.57 -6.66 -2.69
N LEU A 31 1.69 -5.98 -3.43
CA LEU A 31 2.08 -5.13 -4.56
C LEU A 31 2.91 -3.92 -4.09
N LEU A 32 2.50 -3.28 -2.99
CA LEU A 32 3.26 -2.18 -2.38
C LEU A 32 4.67 -2.66 -1.97
N GLU A 33 4.79 -3.81 -1.30
CA GLU A 33 6.08 -4.38 -0.93
C GLU A 33 6.98 -4.61 -2.14
N GLN A 34 6.43 -5.18 -3.22
CA GLN A 34 7.16 -5.43 -4.45
C GLN A 34 7.69 -4.14 -5.08
N HIS A 35 6.86 -3.09 -5.11
CA HIS A 35 7.26 -1.79 -5.64
C HIS A 35 8.33 -1.11 -4.78
N VAL A 36 8.21 -1.19 -3.45
CA VAL A 36 9.23 -0.68 -2.52
C VAL A 36 10.55 -1.45 -2.70
N LYS A 37 10.51 -2.78 -2.77
CA LYS A 37 11.70 -3.63 -3.00
C LYS A 37 12.38 -3.34 -4.34
N ARG A 38 11.60 -3.03 -5.38
CA ARG A 38 12.11 -2.65 -6.71
C ARG A 38 12.58 -1.19 -6.78
N GLY A 39 12.18 -0.37 -5.80
CA GLY A 39 12.35 1.09 -5.76
C GLY A 39 11.64 1.85 -6.88
N ARG A 40 10.63 1.23 -7.50
CA ARG A 40 9.78 1.85 -8.54
C ARG A 40 8.53 1.02 -8.84
N SER A 41 7.50 1.70 -9.33
CA SER A 41 6.21 1.11 -9.77
C SER A 41 6.08 0.96 -11.29
N THR A 42 7.05 1.47 -12.08
CA THR A 42 7.00 1.44 -13.55
C THR A 42 7.99 0.44 -14.17
N PRO A 43 7.78 -0.02 -15.42
CA PRO A 43 8.68 -0.98 -16.07
C PRO A 43 10.12 -0.49 -16.26
N GLY A 44 11.07 -1.42 -16.10
CA GLY A 44 12.50 -1.23 -16.35
C GLY A 44 13.36 -1.73 -15.18
N LEU A 45 14.63 -1.33 -15.17
CA LEU A 45 15.58 -1.78 -14.15
C LEU A 45 15.18 -1.29 -12.75
N PRO A 46 15.41 -2.10 -11.69
CA PRO A 46 15.23 -1.66 -10.29
C PRO A 46 16.07 -0.42 -9.97
N GLN A 47 15.58 0.38 -9.02
CA GLN A 47 16.26 1.58 -8.51
C GLN A 47 16.37 1.48 -6.99
N THR A 48 17.40 2.10 -6.42
CA THR A 48 17.56 2.14 -4.96
C THR A 48 16.68 3.25 -4.39
N ASN A 49 15.92 2.96 -3.32
CA ASN A 49 15.25 4.01 -2.56
C ASN A 49 16.29 4.94 -1.92
N ASP A 50 15.94 6.22 -1.76
CA ASP A 50 16.79 7.24 -1.15
C ASP A 50 16.92 7.10 0.38
N ALA A 51 16.03 6.32 1.00
CA ALA A 51 16.02 6.04 2.42
C ALA A 51 15.66 4.57 2.72
N GLU A 52 15.91 4.16 3.97
CA GLU A 52 15.35 2.92 4.52
C GLU A 52 13.83 3.04 4.63
N ILE A 53 13.11 2.06 4.07
CA ILE A 53 11.66 2.06 4.04
C ILE A 53 11.11 1.06 5.06
N VAL A 54 10.36 1.59 6.03
CA VAL A 54 9.53 0.80 6.95
C VAL A 54 8.08 0.93 6.50
N ILE A 55 7.53 -0.14 5.92
CA ILE A 55 6.16 -0.17 5.40
C ILE A 55 5.16 -0.16 6.57
N ASP A 56 5.28 -1.11 7.49
CA ASP A 56 4.40 -1.21 8.65
C ASP A 56 4.97 -0.42 9.83
N LYS A 57 4.63 0.87 9.87
CA LYS A 57 4.99 1.72 11.01
C LYS A 57 4.19 1.30 12.24
N ARG A 58 4.91 0.88 13.29
CA ARG A 58 4.32 0.74 14.62
C ARG A 58 3.94 2.12 15.14
N PRO A 59 2.76 2.30 15.78
CA PRO A 59 2.42 3.56 16.41
C PRO A 59 3.52 3.91 17.43
N GLY A 60 4.00 5.15 17.38
CA GLY A 60 4.93 5.66 18.37
C GLY A 60 4.32 5.57 19.77
N LYS A 61 5.17 5.33 20.77
CA LYS A 61 4.77 5.36 22.18
C LYS A 61 4.19 6.71 22.57
#